data_AF-S2K3V9-F1
#
_entry.id   AF-S2K3V9-F1
#
_cell.length_a   1.000
_cell.length_b   1.000
_cell.length_c   1.000
_cell.angle_alpha   90.00
_cell.angle_beta   90.00
_cell.angle_gamma   90.00
#
_symmetry.space_group_name_H-M   'P 1'
#
loop_
_entity.id
_entity.type
_entity.pdbx_description
1 polymer ?
#
loop_
_entity_poly.entity_id
_entity_poly.type
_entity_poly.pdbx_seq_one_letter_code
_entity_poly.pdbx_strand_id
1 'polypeptide(L)'
;MRDIVIFYQTPVLFGTSLSGSGLVGAVSAASSLVFGVYAAVSGALSLVFGVYAAVSSASSLVFGVYAAVSSASSLVFGVYAAASGASSQMISGF
;
A
#
# COMPACT_ATOMS: atom_id res chain seq x y z
N MET A 1 -11.33 2.80 -18.82
CA MET A 1 -9.96 2.89 -19.34
C MET A 1 -9.10 3.15 -18.10
N ARG A 2 -8.52 2.17 -17.39
CA ARG A 2 -7.62 1.03 -17.71
C ARG A 2 -6.23 1.47 -18.18
N ASP A 3 -5.47 2.06 -17.27
CA ASP A 3 -4.02 2.19 -17.40
C ASP A 3 -3.36 1.39 -16.28
N ILE A 4 -2.97 0.15 -16.61
CA ILE A 4 -1.99 -0.62 -15.83
C ILE A 4 -0.65 -0.35 -16.48
N VAL A 5 0.26 0.25 -15.74
CA VAL A 5 1.62 0.54 -16.17
C VAL A 5 2.55 -0.07 -15.12
N ILE A 6 3.36 -1.04 -15.55
CA ILE A 6 4.37 -1.69 -14.71
C ILE A 6 5.73 -1.44 -15.34
N PHE A 7 6.65 -0.83 -14.58
CA PHE A 7 8.05 -0.66 -14.96
C PHE A 7 8.99 -1.09 -13.83
N TYR A 8 10.12 -1.68 -14.20
CA TYR A 8 11.19 -2.18 -13.34
C TYR A 8 12.07 -1.07 -12.69
N GLN A 9 11.66 0.20 -12.80
CA GLN A 9 12.34 1.39 -12.28
C GLN A 9 11.31 2.26 -11.57
N THR A 10 11.64 2.83 -10.39
CA THR A 10 10.79 3.65 -9.50
C THR A 10 9.73 4.48 -10.25
N PRO A 11 8.50 3.97 -10.44
CA PRO A 11 7.47 4.73 -11.10
C PRO A 11 6.69 5.52 -10.05
N VAL A 12 6.51 6.82 -10.30
CA VAL A 12 5.46 7.62 -9.66
C VAL A 12 4.25 7.56 -10.57
N LEU A 13 3.26 6.76 -10.20
CA LEU A 13 2.06 6.55 -11.01
C LEU A 13 0.88 7.33 -10.43
N PHE A 14 0.21 8.09 -11.30
CA PHE A 14 -1.01 8.83 -10.99
C PHE A 14 -2.15 8.31 -11.86
N GLY A 15 -3.30 8.05 -11.25
CA GLY A 15 -4.46 7.53 -11.97
C GLY A 15 -5.67 7.33 -11.06
N THR A 16 -6.77 6.81 -11.62
CA THR A 16 -7.98 6.48 -10.85
C THR A 16 -7.92 5.06 -10.27
N SER A 17 -7.33 4.12 -11.04
CA SER A 17 -7.06 2.75 -10.63
C SER A 17 -5.70 2.29 -11.13
N LEU A 18 -4.81 1.87 -10.22
CA LEU A 18 -3.45 1.44 -10.56
C LEU A 18 -3.16 0.04 -10.04
N SER A 19 -2.50 -0.77 -10.86
CA SER A 19 -1.96 -2.07 -10.44
C SER A 19 -0.54 -2.23 -10.97
N GLY A 20 0.40 -2.57 -10.09
CA GLY A 20 1.81 -2.70 -10.46
C GLY A 20 2.61 -3.62 -9.55
N SER A 21 3.64 -4.25 -10.13
CA SER A 21 4.63 -5.07 -9.45
C SER A 21 6.04 -4.52 -9.67
N GLY A 22 6.82 -4.32 -8.62
CA GLY A 22 8.15 -3.72 -8.76
C GLY A 22 9.01 -3.79 -7.50
N LEU A 23 10.30 -3.49 -7.64
CA LEU A 23 11.22 -3.47 -6.49
C LEU A 23 10.94 -2.27 -5.57
N VAL A 24 10.68 -1.11 -6.17
CA VAL A 24 10.41 0.17 -5.49
C VAL A 24 9.39 0.97 -6.30
N GLY A 25 8.36 1.55 -5.67
CA GLY A 25 7.42 2.43 -6.37
C GLY A 25 6.51 3.27 -5.47
N ALA A 26 6.00 4.39 -6.02
CA ALA A 26 5.05 5.28 -5.37
C ALA A 26 3.77 5.41 -6.22
N VAL A 27 2.62 5.18 -5.61
CA VAL A 27 1.33 5.08 -6.31
C VAL A 27 0.34 6.04 -5.67
N SER A 28 -0.24 6.92 -6.48
CA SER A 28 -1.30 7.84 -6.05
C SER A 28 -2.54 7.64 -6.92
N ALA A 29 -3.53 6.92 -6.39
CA ALA A 29 -4.80 6.69 -7.07
C ALA A 29 -5.97 6.49 -6.10
N ALA A 30 -7.19 6.72 -6.59
CA ALA A 30 -8.39 6.46 -5.81
C ALA A 30 -8.48 4.99 -5.35
N SER A 31 -8.02 4.06 -6.19
CA SER A 31 -7.94 2.63 -5.90
C SER A 31 -6.61 2.05 -6.37
N SER A 32 -5.85 1.42 -5.49
CA SER A 32 -4.48 0.96 -5.80
C SER A 32 -4.22 -0.45 -5.31
N LEU A 33 -3.52 -1.24 -6.13
CA LEU A 33 -3.07 -2.59 -5.80
C LEU A 33 -1.57 -2.74 -6.15
N VAL A 34 -0.73 -2.91 -5.14
CA VAL A 34 0.73 -2.86 -5.30
C VAL A 34 1.39 -4.11 -4.73
N PHE A 35 2.28 -4.70 -5.52
CA PHE A 35 3.17 -5.79 -5.09
C PHE A 35 4.63 -5.34 -5.19
N GLY A 36 5.42 -5.46 -4.14
CA GLY A 36 6.83 -5.06 -4.23
C GLY A 36 7.65 -5.13 -2.96
N VAL A 37 8.94 -4.85 -3.05
CA VAL A 37 9.82 -4.83 -1.86
C VAL A 37 9.62 -3.53 -1.08
N TYR A 38 9.59 -2.39 -1.77
CA TYR A 38 9.29 -1.07 -1.19
C TYR A 38 8.11 -0.42 -1.92
N ALA A 39 7.03 -0.13 -1.20
CA ALA A 39 5.83 0.48 -1.76
C ALA A 39 5.37 1.67 -0.92
N ALA A 40 5.13 2.81 -1.58
CA ALA A 40 4.45 3.95 -1.00
C ALA A 40 3.12 4.17 -1.73
N VAL A 41 1.99 4.16 -1.03
CA VAL A 41 0.66 4.28 -1.65
C VAL A 41 -0.17 5.35 -0.97
N SER A 42 -0.78 6.23 -1.76
CA SER A 42 -1.71 7.25 -1.29
C SER A 42 -3.02 7.17 -2.08
N GLY A 43 -4.16 7.20 -1.41
CA GLY A 43 -5.43 7.01 -2.10
C GLY A 43 -6.69 6.99 -1.24
N ALA A 44 -7.81 6.59 -1.82
CA ALA A 44 -9.02 6.31 -1.03
C ALA A 44 -9.03 4.85 -0.56
N LEU A 45 -8.72 3.91 -1.46
CA LEU A 45 -8.64 2.48 -1.20
C LEU A 45 -7.27 1.94 -1.63
N SER A 46 -6.58 1.20 -0.76
CA SER A 46 -5.23 0.69 -1.07
C SER A 46 -5.00 -0.72 -0.56
N LEU A 47 -4.44 -1.56 -1.44
CA LEU A 47 -4.01 -2.92 -1.14
C LEU A 47 -2.52 -3.07 -1.45
N VAL A 48 -1.71 -3.38 -0.45
CA VAL A 48 -0.25 -3.47 -0.60
C VAL A 48 0.27 -4.80 -0.06
N PHE A 49 1.08 -5.47 -0.87
CA PHE A 49 1.80 -6.69 -0.50
C PHE A 49 3.30 -6.46 -0.70
N GLY A 50 4.11 -6.60 0.35
CA GLY A 50 5.53 -6.33 0.23
C GLY A 50 6.38 -6.53 1.48
N VAL A 51 7.65 -6.12 1.42
CA VAL A 51 8.53 -6.17 2.59
C VAL A 51 8.43 -4.87 3.40
N TYR A 52 8.45 -3.72 2.72
CA TYR A 52 8.30 -2.39 3.29
C TYR A 52 7.14 -1.67 2.60
N ALA A 53 6.13 -1.29 3.36
CA ALA A 53 4.94 -0.62 2.86
C ALA A 53 4.62 0.63 3.68
N ALA A 54 4.42 1.76 3.01
CA ALA A 54 3.89 3.00 3.58
C ALA A 54 2.57 3.33 2.87
N VAL A 55 1.46 3.39 3.61
CA VAL A 55 0.13 3.61 3.03
C VAL A 55 -0.60 4.73 3.74
N SER A 56 -1.15 5.67 2.98
CA SER A 56 -1.97 6.77 3.49
C SER A 56 -3.28 6.83 2.72
N SER A 57 -4.35 6.26 3.29
CA SER A 57 -5.64 6.15 2.58
C SER A 57 -6.87 6.26 3.49
N ALA A 58 -8.09 6.31 2.97
CA ALA A 58 -9.29 6.24 3.82
C ALA A 58 -9.54 4.80 4.33
N SER A 59 -9.36 3.82 3.45
CA SER A 59 -9.31 2.39 3.79
C SER A 59 -8.10 1.70 3.19
N SER A 60 -7.40 0.89 3.98
CA SER A 60 -6.16 0.23 3.54
C SER A 60 -5.99 -1.18 4.10
N LEU A 61 -5.54 -2.11 3.25
CA LEU A 61 -5.05 -3.42 3.66
C LEU A 61 -3.57 -3.57 3.26
N VAL A 62 -2.73 -3.92 4.23
CA VAL A 62 -1.28 -4.07 4.02
C VAL A 62 -0.82 -5.41 4.57
N PHE A 63 -0.08 -6.14 3.76
CA PHE A 63 0.60 -7.38 4.13
C PHE A 63 2.10 -7.23 3.91
N GLY A 64 2.90 -7.37 4.96
CA GLY A 64 4.35 -7.27 4.81
C GLY A 64 5.16 -7.23 6.09
N VAL A 65 6.48 -7.33 5.99
CA VAL A 65 7.36 -7.38 7.19
C VAL A 65 7.36 -6.07 7.96
N TYR A 66 7.44 -4.94 7.25
CA TYR A 66 7.42 -3.59 7.79
C TYR A 66 6.29 -2.80 7.13
N ALA A 67 5.31 -2.36 7.92
CA ALA A 67 4.16 -1.64 7.44
C ALA A 67 3.87 -0.40 8.27
N ALA A 68 3.76 0.75 7.61
CA ALA A 68 3.32 2.02 8.19
C ALA A 68 2.04 2.48 7.49
N VAL A 69 0.94 2.59 8.24
CA VAL A 69 -0.38 2.87 7.68
C VAL A 69 -1.06 4.02 8.42
N SER A 70 -1.55 5.00 7.69
CA SER A 70 -2.33 6.12 8.20
C SER A 70 -3.67 6.16 7.48
N SER A 71 -4.71 5.60 8.09
CA SER A 71 -6.03 5.49 7.46
C SER A 71 -7.17 5.48 8.47
N ALA A 72 -8.36 5.97 8.09
CA ALA A 72 -9.53 5.90 8.97
C ALA A 72 -9.92 4.46 9.32
N SER A 73 -9.75 3.54 8.36
CA SER A 73 -9.97 2.10 8.51
C SER A 73 -8.79 1.32 7.92
N SER A 74 -8.13 0.47 8.71
CA SER A 74 -6.96 -0.27 8.22
C SER A 74 -6.83 -1.67 8.78
N LEU A 75 -6.45 -2.64 7.95
CA LEU A 75 -5.94 -3.92 8.38
C LEU A 75 -4.47 -4.05 7.98
N VAL A 76 -3.61 -4.30 8.96
CA VAL A 76 -2.18 -4.48 8.74
C VAL A 76 -1.74 -5.83 9.28
N PHE A 77 -1.13 -6.64 8.41
CA PHE A 77 -0.57 -7.93 8.74
C PHE A 77 0.94 -7.93 8.56
N GLY A 78 1.65 -8.22 9.65
CA GLY A 78 3.05 -8.60 9.60
C GLY A 78 3.89 -8.22 10.82
N VAL A 79 5.20 -8.38 10.70
CA VAL A 79 6.10 -8.50 11.87
C VAL A 79 6.26 -7.16 12.59
N TYR A 80 6.45 -6.08 11.84
CA TYR A 80 6.63 -4.71 12.36
C TYR A 80 5.60 -3.80 11.70
N ALA A 81 4.47 -3.59 12.38
CA ALA A 81 3.37 -2.79 11.89
C ALA A 81 3.13 -1.56 12.78
N ALA A 82 2.88 -0.42 12.15
CA ALA A 82 2.38 0.80 12.78
C ALA A 82 1.15 1.27 12.01
N ALA A 83 0.00 1.34 12.67
CA ALA A 83 -1.24 1.84 12.08
C ALA A 83 -1.82 2.96 12.94
N SER A 84 -2.23 4.06 12.29
CA SER A 84 -2.90 5.19 12.92
C SER A 84 -4.24 5.44 12.23
N GLY A 85 -5.32 5.47 13.00
CA GLY A 85 -6.67 5.50 12.46
C GLY A 85 -7.77 5.30 13.49
N ALA A 86 -8.99 5.73 13.16
CA ALA A 86 -10.16 5.55 14.02
C ALA A 86 -10.56 4.07 14.18
N SER A 87 -10.28 3.25 13.17
CA SER A 87 -10.62 1.82 13.13
C SER A 87 -9.48 0.99 12.51
N SER A 88 -8.32 1.03 13.18
CA SER A 88 -7.13 0.29 12.76
C SER A 88 -6.98 -1.03 13.52
N GLN A 89 -6.85 -2.13 12.77
CA GLN A 89 -6.48 -3.44 13.30
C GLN A 89 -5.06 -3.80 12.87
N MET A 90 -4.24 -4.22 13.83
CA MET A 90 -2.90 -4.71 13.61
C MET A 90 -2.81 -6.17 14.06
N ILE A 91 -2.38 -7.03 13.15
CA ILE A 91 -2.15 -8.45 13.41
C ILE A 91 -0.66 -8.70 13.14
N SER A 92 0.13 -8.70 14.21
CA SER A 92 1.56 -9.00 14.18
C SER A 92 1.83 -10.32 14.88
N GLY A 93 2.45 -11.27 14.18
CA GLY A 93 2.80 -12.60 14.69
C GLY A 93 4.12 -13.09 14.10
N PHE A 94 4.91 -13.76 14.94
CA PHE A 94 6.21 -14.35 14.63
C PHE A 94 6.08 -15.67 13.88
#